data_AF-A0A6M8PHN3-F1
#
_entry.id   AF-A0A6M8PHN3-F1
#
_cell.length_a   1.000
_cell.length_b   1.000
_cell.length_c   1.000
_cell.angle_alpha   90.00
_cell.angle_beta   90.00
_cell.angle_gamma   90.00
#
_symmetry.space_group_name_H-M   'P 1'
#
loop_
_entity.id
_entity.type
_entity.pdbx_description
1 polymer ?
#
loop_
_entity_poly.entity_id
_entity_poly.type
_entity_poly.pdbx_seq_one_letter_code
_entity_poly.pdbx_strand_id
1 'polypeptide(L)'
;VDGENPNLHFKREDVLLCVLPLFHIYSLNSVLLCGLRAGCAILLMRKFETVKLMELVEKHGVSIAPFVPPIVVELVKNPAVDRYDLSSIRMVMSGAAPMGRELEDKLREKMPNAKLGQGYGMTEAGPVLSMCLAFAKDPFEVKSGSCGT
;
A
#
# COMPACT_ATOMS: atom_id res chain seq x y z
N VAL A 1 4.64 25.79 4.09
CA VAL A 1 4.60 24.46 3.45
C VAL A 1 3.28 23.82 3.83
N ASP A 2 2.42 23.64 2.84
CA ASP A 2 0.98 23.39 3.04
C ASP A 2 0.71 21.96 3.53
N GLY A 3 1.79 21.22 3.78
CA GLY A 3 1.83 19.92 4.44
C GLY A 3 1.46 18.75 3.56
N GLU A 4 0.98 19.01 2.36
CA GLU A 4 0.63 18.00 1.36
C GLU A 4 1.88 17.41 0.69
N ASN A 5 1.86 16.08 0.50
CA ASN A 5 2.88 15.36 -0.26
C ASN A 5 2.39 15.25 -1.72
N PRO A 6 3.05 15.89 -2.70
CA PRO A 6 2.58 15.89 -4.09
C PRO A 6 2.67 14.50 -4.74
N ASN A 7 3.55 13.63 -4.25
CA ASN A 7 3.82 12.31 -4.83
C ASN A 7 3.02 11.17 -4.17
N LEU A 8 2.46 11.41 -2.98
CA LEU A 8 1.70 10.42 -2.21
C LEU A 8 0.53 11.10 -1.52
N HIS A 9 -0.65 11.00 -2.13
CA HIS A 9 -1.85 11.69 -1.68
C HIS A 9 -2.67 10.83 -0.72
N PHE A 10 -2.45 11.04 0.58
CA PHE A 10 -3.30 10.58 1.66
C PHE A 10 -4.31 11.66 2.05
N LYS A 11 -5.52 11.21 2.38
CA LYS A 11 -6.64 12.01 2.88
C LYS A 11 -6.83 11.73 4.36
N ARG A 12 -7.34 12.69 5.12
CA ARG A 12 -7.54 12.54 6.56
C ARG A 12 -8.47 11.37 6.91
N GLU A 13 -9.41 11.06 6.02
CA GLU A 13 -10.38 9.98 6.17
C GLU A 13 -9.81 8.60 5.83
N ASP A 14 -8.57 8.54 5.30
CA ASP A 14 -7.94 7.27 5.00
C ASP A 14 -7.60 6.48 6.26
N VAL A 15 -7.69 5.16 6.13
CA VAL A 15 -7.25 4.18 7.11
C VAL A 15 -6.09 3.41 6.50
N LEU A 16 -4.88 3.65 7.02
CA LEU A 16 -3.65 2.99 6.56
C LEU A 16 -3.46 1.68 7.30
N LEU A 17 -3.29 0.59 6.56
CA LEU A 17 -2.82 -0.66 7.14
C LEU A 17 -1.33 -0.57 7.47
N CYS A 18 -0.98 -0.90 8.71
CA CYS A 18 0.40 -1.02 9.16
C CYS A 18 0.68 -2.46 9.58
N VAL A 19 0.86 -3.32 8.57
CA VAL A 19 1.24 -4.73 8.74
C VAL A 19 2.75 -4.96 8.57
N LEU A 20 3.44 -4.04 7.90
CA LEU A 20 4.89 -4.09 7.74
C LEU A 20 5.60 -3.70 9.04
N PRO A 21 6.75 -4.29 9.37
CA PRO A 21 7.38 -4.07 10.66
C PRO A 21 7.87 -2.63 10.86
N LEU A 22 7.46 -1.99 11.96
CA LEU A 22 7.84 -0.61 12.29
C LEU A 22 9.32 -0.43 12.65
N PHE A 23 10.05 -1.52 12.91
CA PHE A 23 11.50 -1.47 13.07
C PHE A 23 12.26 -1.29 11.74
N HIS A 24 11.58 -1.43 10.59
CA HIS A 24 12.15 -1.16 9.27
C HIS A 24 11.69 0.22 8.78
N ILE A 25 12.63 1.01 8.25
CA ILE A 25 12.41 2.42 7.92
C ILE A 25 11.31 2.66 6.87
N TYR A 26 11.02 1.66 6.02
CA TYR A 26 9.89 1.71 5.09
C TYR A 26 8.55 1.90 5.83
N SER A 27 8.23 1.02 6.78
CA SER A 27 6.96 1.13 7.52
C SER A 27 6.96 2.34 8.44
N LEU A 28 8.10 2.59 9.11
CA LEU A 28 8.24 3.74 10.00
C LEU A 28 8.00 5.07 9.26
N ASN A 29 8.65 5.29 8.11
CA ASN A 29 8.50 6.54 7.36
C ASN A 29 7.18 6.56 6.55
N SER A 30 7.06 5.70 5.54
CA SER A 30 6.00 5.80 4.53
C SER A 30 4.61 5.43 5.04
N VAL A 31 4.50 4.75 6.17
CA VAL A 31 3.21 4.38 6.78
C VAL A 31 2.95 5.21 8.04
N LEU A 32 3.81 5.08 9.06
CA LEU A 32 3.57 5.74 10.34
C LEU A 32 3.74 7.26 10.24
N LEU A 33 4.92 7.75 9.86
CA LEU A 33 5.18 9.20 9.82
C LEU A 33 4.35 9.92 8.75
N CYS A 34 4.22 9.35 7.55
CA CYS A 34 3.36 9.92 6.50
C CYS A 34 1.88 9.91 6.89
N GLY A 35 1.38 8.82 7.49
CA GLY A 35 -0.01 8.74 7.96
C GLY A 35 -0.30 9.75 9.08
N LEU A 36 0.59 9.86 10.06
CA LEU A 36 0.50 10.87 11.13
C LEU A 36 0.52 12.30 10.57
N ARG A 37 1.39 12.56 9.59
CA ARG A 37 1.48 13.87 8.93
C ARG A 37 0.17 14.24 8.22
N ALA A 38 -0.47 13.28 7.56
CA ALA A 38 -1.74 13.48 6.86
C ALA A 38 -2.97 13.45 7.79
N GLY A 39 -2.79 13.10 9.08
CA GLY A 39 -3.87 13.00 10.05
C GLY A 39 -4.78 11.78 9.87
N CYS A 40 -4.27 10.74 9.21
CA CYS A 40 -5.00 9.51 8.92
C CYS A 40 -5.11 8.60 10.15
N ALA A 41 -6.06 7.67 10.11
CA ALA A 41 -6.06 6.53 11.03
C ALA A 41 -5.03 5.49 10.58
N ILE A 42 -4.40 4.81 11.55
CA ILE A 42 -3.37 3.79 11.29
C ILE A 42 -3.75 2.49 12.00
N LEU A 43 -4.08 1.46 11.23
CA LEU A 43 -4.47 0.15 11.72
C LEU A 43 -3.25 -0.75 11.88
N LEU A 44 -2.79 -0.93 13.12
CA LEU A 44 -1.63 -1.76 13.43
C LEU A 44 -1.98 -3.26 13.43
N MET A 45 -1.28 -4.04 12.60
CA MET A 45 -1.34 -5.51 12.61
C MET A 45 0.00 -6.08 13.06
N ARG A 46 0.06 -6.59 14.29
CA ARG A 46 1.32 -7.04 14.93
C ARG A 46 1.97 -8.24 14.26
N LYS A 47 1.16 -9.10 13.64
CA LYS A 47 1.60 -10.31 12.94
C LYS A 47 0.71 -10.51 11.73
N PHE A 48 1.32 -10.67 10.56
CA PHE A 48 0.60 -10.97 9.33
C PHE A 48 -0.05 -12.36 9.41
N GLU A 49 -1.32 -12.41 9.04
CA GLU A 49 -2.11 -13.61 8.82
C GLU A 49 -3.18 -13.22 7.80
N THR A 50 -3.30 -13.97 6.72
CA THR A 50 -4.05 -13.57 5.53
C THR A 50 -5.52 -13.35 5.85
N VAL A 51 -6.16 -14.28 6.54
CA VAL A 51 -7.61 -14.23 6.84
C VAL A 51 -7.91 -13.04 7.75
N LYS A 52 -7.14 -12.87 8.82
CA LYS A 52 -7.28 -11.76 9.76
C LYS A 52 -7.02 -10.40 9.12
N LEU A 53 -6.09 -10.31 8.16
CA LEU A 53 -5.88 -9.08 7.40
C LEU A 53 -7.17 -8.68 6.67
N MET A 54 -7.79 -9.65 5.98
CA MET A 54 -9.01 -9.43 5.21
C MET A 54 -10.18 -9.02 6.12
N GLU A 55 -10.37 -9.71 7.24
CA GLU A 55 -11.37 -9.35 8.27
C GLU A 55 -11.17 -7.92 8.78
N LEU A 56 -9.92 -7.53 9.02
CA LEU A 56 -9.58 -6.19 9.50
C LEU A 56 -9.80 -5.12 8.44
N VAL A 57 -9.51 -5.42 7.17
CA VAL A 57 -9.78 -4.51 6.05
C VAL A 57 -11.28 -4.24 5.95
N GLU A 58 -12.09 -5.29 5.88
CA GLU A 58 -13.55 -5.18 5.76
C GLU A 58 -14.15 -4.47 6.98
N LYS A 59 -13.74 -4.83 8.20
CA LYS A 59 -14.26 -4.26 9.45
C LYS A 59 -13.93 -2.78 9.63
N HIS A 60 -12.72 -2.36 9.24
CA HIS A 60 -12.22 -1.02 9.51
C HIS A 60 -12.22 -0.11 8.29
N GLY A 61 -12.65 -0.59 7.12
CA GLY A 61 -12.65 0.16 5.89
C GLY A 61 -11.25 0.63 5.49
N VAL A 62 -10.26 -0.26 5.56
CA VAL A 62 -8.87 0.07 5.17
C VAL A 62 -8.85 0.58 3.73
N SER A 63 -8.27 1.76 3.52
CA SER A 63 -8.23 2.41 2.21
C SER A 63 -6.85 2.39 1.56
N ILE A 64 -5.78 2.35 2.37
CA ILE A 64 -4.39 2.31 1.92
C ILE A 64 -3.73 1.04 2.44
N ALA A 65 -3.17 0.25 1.53
CA ALA A 65 -2.52 -1.02 1.84
C ALA A 65 -1.05 -1.05 1.38
N PRO A 66 -0.10 -0.65 2.25
CA PRO A 66 1.33 -0.82 2.02
C PRO A 66 1.73 -2.29 2.21
N PHE A 67 2.24 -2.91 1.15
CA PHE A 67 2.67 -4.30 1.10
C PHE A 67 4.11 -4.44 0.59
N VAL A 68 4.54 -5.70 0.59
CA VAL A 68 5.76 -6.20 -0.07
C VAL A 68 5.37 -7.40 -0.93
N PRO A 69 6.15 -7.78 -1.96
CA PRO A 69 5.76 -8.84 -2.89
C PRO A 69 5.34 -10.17 -2.23
N PRO A 70 5.97 -10.66 -1.14
CA PRO A 70 5.51 -11.88 -0.47
C PRO A 70 4.06 -11.83 0.04
N ILE A 71 3.61 -10.68 0.56
CA ILE A 71 2.21 -10.50 1.01
C ILE A 71 1.27 -10.54 -0.19
N VAL A 72 1.66 -9.90 -1.30
CA VAL A 72 0.86 -9.89 -2.53
C VAL A 72 0.72 -11.30 -3.12
N VAL A 73 1.80 -12.08 -3.14
CA VAL A 73 1.77 -13.49 -3.58
C VAL A 73 0.78 -14.30 -2.74
N GLU A 74 0.80 -14.13 -1.43
CA GLU A 74 -0.11 -14.82 -0.52
C GLU A 74 -1.57 -14.42 -0.79
N LEU A 75 -1.86 -13.13 -0.92
CA LEU A 75 -3.22 -12.63 -1.24
C LEU A 75 -3.73 -13.17 -2.58
N VAL A 76 -2.89 -13.18 -3.62
CA VAL A 76 -3.28 -13.67 -4.95
C VAL A 76 -3.53 -15.18 -4.95
N LYS A 77 -2.76 -15.94 -4.18
CA LYS A 77 -2.88 -17.42 -4.13
C LYS A 77 -4.00 -17.91 -3.22
N ASN A 78 -4.43 -17.11 -2.25
CA ASN A 78 -5.36 -17.56 -1.23
C ASN A 78 -6.82 -17.35 -1.66
N PRO A 79 -7.60 -18.41 -1.91
CA PRO A 79 -9.00 -18.28 -2.36
C PRO A 79 -9.94 -17.74 -1.27
N ALA A 80 -9.49 -17.66 -0.01
CA ALA A 80 -10.30 -17.03 1.03
C ALA A 80 -10.48 -15.52 0.80
N VAL A 81 -9.58 -14.88 0.05
CA VAL A 81 -9.63 -13.44 -0.26
C VAL A 81 -10.94 -13.06 -0.94
N ASP A 82 -11.50 -13.93 -1.79
CA ASP A 82 -12.73 -13.68 -2.54
C ASP A 82 -14.00 -13.65 -1.66
N ARG A 83 -13.88 -13.98 -0.37
CA ARG A 83 -15.01 -14.02 0.58
C ARG A 83 -15.23 -12.71 1.34
N TYR A 84 -14.34 -11.74 1.18
CA TYR A 84 -14.34 -10.50 1.93
C TYR A 84 -14.50 -9.31 1.00
N ASP A 85 -15.19 -8.28 1.48
CA ASP A 85 -15.28 -7.01 0.78
C ASP A 85 -13.99 -6.19 0.97
N LEU A 86 -13.22 -6.07 -0.12
CA LEU A 86 -12.01 -5.27 -0.22
C LEU A 86 -12.22 -3.94 -0.95
N SER A 87 -13.47 -3.57 -1.26
CA SER A 87 -13.78 -2.41 -2.09
C SER A 87 -13.36 -1.08 -1.46
N SER A 88 -13.11 -1.04 -0.15
CA SER A 88 -12.58 0.14 0.56
C SER A 88 -11.15 0.49 0.16
N ILE A 89 -10.35 -0.50 -0.27
CA ILE A 89 -8.96 -0.28 -0.67
C ILE A 89 -8.94 0.50 -2.00
N ARG A 90 -8.46 1.74 -1.92
CA ARG A 90 -8.26 2.61 -3.08
C ARG A 90 -6.81 2.67 -3.56
N MET A 91 -5.86 2.25 -2.72
CA MET A 91 -4.43 2.30 -3.03
C MET A 91 -3.69 1.11 -2.42
N VAL A 92 -2.93 0.39 -3.25
CA VAL A 92 -1.98 -0.63 -2.80
C VAL A 92 -0.58 -0.23 -3.25
N MET A 93 0.33 -0.15 -2.29
CA MET A 93 1.72 0.21 -2.53
C MET A 93 2.59 -1.01 -2.31
N SER A 94 3.48 -1.35 -3.25
CA SER A 94 4.50 -2.38 -3.04
C SER A 94 5.89 -1.76 -3.06
N GLY A 95 6.82 -2.33 -2.30
CA GLY A 95 8.21 -1.88 -2.28
C GLY A 95 9.15 -2.96 -1.76
N ALA A 96 10.39 -2.57 -1.47
CA ALA A 96 11.50 -3.41 -0.99
C ALA A 96 11.98 -4.51 -1.96
N ALA A 97 11.14 -5.00 -2.86
CA ALA A 97 11.49 -5.94 -3.90
C ALA A 97 10.59 -5.72 -5.13
N PRO A 98 11.05 -6.09 -6.34
CA PRO A 98 10.27 -5.92 -7.55
C PRO A 98 9.03 -6.82 -7.54
N MET A 99 7.88 -6.23 -7.86
CA MET A 99 6.65 -6.94 -8.18
C MET A 99 6.53 -7.03 -9.71
N GLY A 100 6.59 -8.26 -10.24
CA GLY A 100 6.44 -8.50 -11.67
C GLY A 100 5.04 -8.17 -12.16
N ARG A 101 4.92 -7.82 -13.45
CA ARG A 101 3.65 -7.47 -14.10
C ARG A 101 2.54 -8.49 -13.86
N GLU A 102 2.83 -9.79 -14.01
CA GLU A 102 1.82 -10.84 -13.82
C GLU A 102 1.23 -10.87 -12.40
N LEU A 103 2.06 -10.57 -11.39
CA LEU A 103 1.60 -10.54 -10.00
C LEU A 103 0.75 -9.29 -9.75
N GLU A 104 1.13 -8.15 -10.32
CA GLU A 104 0.34 -6.93 -10.25
C GLU A 104 -1.01 -7.07 -10.96
N ASP A 105 -1.03 -7.65 -12.16
CA ASP A 105 -2.24 -7.86 -12.94
C ASP A 105 -3.22 -8.79 -12.19
N LYS A 106 -2.73 -9.87 -11.57
CA LYS A 106 -3.55 -10.75 -10.70
C LYS A 106 -4.06 -10.06 -9.44
N LEU A 107 -3.24 -9.21 -8.82
CA LEU A 107 -3.69 -8.42 -7.68
C LEU A 107 -4.80 -7.44 -8.09
N ARG A 108 -4.71 -6.87 -9.30
CA ARG A 108 -5.71 -5.96 -9.86
C ARG A 108 -7.06 -6.65 -10.03
N GLU A 109 -7.08 -7.93 -10.37
CA GLU A 109 -8.33 -8.72 -10.41
C GLU A 109 -8.97 -8.87 -9.03
N LYS A 110 -8.18 -9.00 -7.96
CA LYS A 110 -8.68 -9.10 -6.57
C LYS A 110 -9.12 -7.77 -5.98
N MET A 111 -8.51 -6.67 -6.43
CA MET A 111 -8.74 -5.30 -5.91
C MET A 111 -8.94 -4.32 -7.06
N PRO A 112 -10.03 -4.43 -7.85
CA PRO A 112 -10.22 -3.67 -9.08
C PRO A 112 -10.37 -2.15 -8.87
N ASN A 113 -10.78 -1.73 -7.66
CA ASN A 113 -10.92 -0.32 -7.31
C ASN A 113 -9.60 0.33 -6.87
N ALA A 114 -8.55 -0.47 -6.63
CA ALA A 114 -7.31 0.01 -6.08
C ALA A 114 -6.34 0.46 -7.17
N LYS A 115 -5.72 1.62 -6.97
CA LYS A 115 -4.52 1.99 -7.70
C LYS A 115 -3.35 1.19 -7.16
N LEU A 116 -2.71 0.41 -8.04
CA LEU A 116 -1.51 -0.35 -7.74
C LEU A 116 -0.29 0.43 -8.21
N GLY A 117 0.79 0.35 -7.44
CA GLY A 117 2.06 0.98 -7.81
C GLY A 117 3.19 0.58 -6.89
N GLN A 118 4.41 0.83 -7.35
CA GLN A 118 5.63 0.47 -6.63
C GLN A 118 6.44 1.69 -6.21
N GLY A 119 7.10 1.59 -5.06
CA GLY A 119 8.09 2.54 -4.58
C GLY A 119 9.47 1.89 -4.48
N TYR A 120 10.51 2.66 -4.81
CA TYR A 120 11.90 2.27 -4.62
C TYR A 120 12.51 3.06 -3.48
N GLY A 121 13.20 2.33 -2.60
CA GLY A 121 13.83 2.91 -1.44
C GLY A 121 14.98 2.05 -0.91
N MET A 122 15.87 2.69 -0.16
CA MET A 122 16.95 2.05 0.60
C MET A 122 17.12 2.80 1.92
N THR A 123 17.59 2.12 2.96
CA THR A 123 17.65 2.71 4.31
C THR A 123 18.52 3.96 4.37
N GLU A 124 19.65 3.96 3.68
CA GLU A 124 20.64 5.03 3.63
C GLU A 124 20.12 6.30 2.94
N ALA A 125 19.07 6.19 2.13
CA ALA A 125 18.40 7.33 1.49
C ALA A 125 17.28 7.94 2.36
N GLY A 126 17.02 7.36 3.52
CA GLY A 126 16.12 7.91 4.54
C GLY A 126 14.59 7.70 4.48
N PRO A 127 13.90 6.97 3.58
CA PRO A 127 14.34 5.86 2.73
C PRO A 127 13.84 5.86 1.27
N VAL A 128 13.02 6.81 0.83
CA VAL A 128 12.32 6.77 -0.47
C VAL A 128 13.13 7.53 -1.52
N LEU A 129 13.45 6.87 -2.65
CA LEU A 129 14.08 7.52 -3.82
C LEU A 129 13.07 7.77 -4.94
N SER A 130 12.18 6.81 -5.21
CA SER A 130 11.15 6.93 -6.24
C SER A 130 9.81 6.42 -5.72
N MET A 131 8.73 7.07 -6.16
CA MET A 131 7.35 6.74 -5.82
C MET A 131 6.52 6.69 -7.10
N CYS A 132 5.63 5.71 -7.21
CA CYS A 132 4.70 5.62 -8.32
C CYS A 132 3.79 6.85 -8.39
N LEU A 133 3.76 7.52 -9.54
CA LEU A 133 2.97 8.75 -9.73
C LEU A 133 1.47 8.51 -9.84
N ALA A 134 1.00 7.25 -9.90
CA ALA A 134 -0.41 6.94 -9.73
C ALA A 134 -0.94 7.34 -8.34
N PHE A 135 -0.04 7.50 -7.36
CA PHE A 135 -0.36 7.90 -6.00
C PHE A 135 -0.37 9.41 -5.77
N ALA A 136 0.04 10.20 -6.76
CA ALA A 136 0.04 11.66 -6.69
C ALA A 136 -1.38 12.22 -6.54
N LYS A 137 -1.47 13.46 -6.06
CA LYS A 137 -2.75 14.19 -5.95
C LYS A 137 -3.43 14.30 -7.31
N ASP A 138 -2.63 14.64 -8.31
CA ASP A 138 -2.98 14.62 -9.72
C ASP A 138 -2.28 13.41 -10.36
N PRO A 139 -2.97 12.26 -10.49
CA PRO A 139 -2.35 10.98 -10.81
C PRO A 139 -1.99 10.86 -12.29
N PHE A 140 -0.89 10.17 -12.58
CA PHE A 140 -0.46 9.84 -13.93
C PHE A 140 -0.87 8.40 -14.30
N GLU A 141 -1.06 8.14 -15.60
CA GLU A 141 -1.13 6.77 -16.08
C GLU A 141 0.24 6.08 -15.94
N VAL A 142 0.24 4.89 -15.35
CA VAL A 142 1.45 4.09 -15.11
C VAL A 142 1.27 2.69 -15.66
N LYS A 143 2.36 2.11 -16.16
CA LYS A 143 2.36 0.73 -16.69
C LYS A 143 2.53 -0.28 -15.55
N SER A 144 1.83 -1.41 -15.63
CA SER A 144 2.01 -2.51 -14.67
C SER A 144 3.49 -2.94 -14.62
N GLY A 145 4.01 -3.15 -13.41
CA GLY A 145 5.40 -3.53 -13.14
C GLY A 145 6.39 -2.36 -13.11
N SER A 146 5.95 -1.12 -13.31
CA SER A 146 6.81 0.07 -13.22
C SER A 146 7.08 0.49 -11.77
N CYS A 147 8.20 1.18 -11.56
CA CYS A 147 8.57 1.79 -10.28
C CYS A 147 8.90 3.27 -10.51
N GLY A 148 7.88 4.12 -10.54
CA GLY A 148 8.00 5.54 -10.92
C GLY A 148 7.17 5.88 -12.17
N THR A 149 7.66 6.81 -12.99
CA THR A 149 7.12 7.20 -14.31
C THR A 149 7.30 6.12 -15.36
#